data_AF-A0AA86NTZ6-F1
#
_entry.id   AF-A0AA86NTZ6-F1
#
_cell.length_a   1.000
_cell.length_b   1.000
_cell.length_c   1.000
_cell.angle_alpha   90.00
_cell.angle_beta   90.00
_cell.angle_gamma   90.00
#
_symmetry.space_group_name_H-M   'P 1'
#
loop_
_entity.id
_entity.type
_entity.pdbx_description
1 polymer ?
#
loop_
_entity_poly.entity_id
_entity_poly.type
_entity_poly.pdbx_seq_one_letter_code
_entity_poly.pdbx_strand_id
1 'polypeptide(L)'
;MLELVLLAGMLELVLLAGMLELVLLAGMLELVLLAGMLELVSFAGMLELVSFAGMLELVSFAGMLELVSLAGMLEFVSLAGMLEFVSLAGMLELVSLAGMLELVSLAGMLELVSLAGMLELVSLAGMLELVSLAGMLELVSFAGMLELVSLAGMLELVSLAGMLELVSLAGMLEFVSLAGMLEFVSLAGMLELVSFAGMLELVSFAGMLELVSLAGMLELVSLAGMLEFVSFAGMLGWYRSLECLVVSFAGMLGIGIVRWNAWVVSFAGMLELVSLAGMLGGIVRWNA
;
A
#
# COMPACT_ATOMS: atom_id res chain seq x y z
N MET A 1 -38.36 8.58 -1.80
CA MET A 1 -37.45 9.62 -2.28
C MET A 1 -37.78 10.87 -1.50
N LEU A 2 -36.82 11.32 -0.69
CA LEU A 2 -36.89 12.56 0.08
C LEU A 2 -35.76 13.44 -0.47
N GLU A 3 -36.13 14.56 -1.07
CA GLU A 3 -35.20 15.58 -1.54
C GLU A 3 -35.17 16.71 -0.53
N LEU A 4 -33.99 17.08 -0.05
CA LEU A 4 -33.81 18.26 0.80
C LEU A 4 -32.73 19.16 0.22
N VAL A 5 -33.07 20.44 0.14
CA VAL A 5 -32.13 21.52 -0.22
C VAL A 5 -32.02 22.43 0.99
N LEU A 6 -30.85 22.49 1.62
CA LEU A 6 -30.69 23.19 2.89
C LEU A 6 -29.40 24.01 2.92
N LEU A 7 -29.53 25.33 2.82
CA LEU A 7 -28.39 26.24 2.58
C LEU A 7 -27.36 26.25 3.72
N ALA A 8 -27.81 26.13 4.97
CA ALA A 8 -26.94 25.93 6.13
C ALA A 8 -27.73 25.40 7.33
N GLY A 9 -27.12 24.58 8.19
CA GLY A 9 -27.73 24.19 9.45
C GLY A 9 -27.15 22.95 10.12
N MET A 10 -27.77 22.56 11.23
CA MET A 10 -27.61 21.25 11.86
C MET A 10 -28.84 20.41 11.50
N LEU A 11 -28.61 19.19 11.00
CA LEU A 11 -29.66 18.22 10.73
C LEU A 11 -29.33 16.88 11.37
N GLU A 12 -30.35 16.29 11.98
CA GLU A 12 -30.35 14.90 12.42
C GLU A 12 -31.51 14.21 11.69
N LEU A 13 -31.24 13.13 10.96
CA LEU A 13 -32.28 12.33 10.31
C LEU A 13 -32.10 10.85 10.63
N VAL A 14 -33.21 10.22 11.01
CA VAL A 14 -33.29 8.77 11.21
C VAL A 14 -34.28 8.19 10.21
N LEU A 15 -33.82 7.27 9.37
CA LEU A 15 -34.63 6.62 8.36
C LEU A 15 -34.42 5.10 8.40
N LEU A 16 -35.52 4.36 8.29
CA LEU A 16 -35.49 2.90 8.27
C LEU A 16 -35.16 2.35 6.89
N ALA A 17 -35.71 2.95 5.84
CA ALA A 17 -35.36 2.62 4.47
C ALA A 17 -35.70 3.79 3.54
N GLY A 18 -34.90 4.03 2.49
CA GLY A 18 -35.31 4.98 1.46
C GLY A 18 -34.23 5.43 0.49
N MET A 19 -34.63 6.36 -0.38
CA MET A 19 -33.72 7.16 -1.19
C MET A 19 -33.74 8.58 -0.64
N LEU A 20 -32.55 9.09 -0.34
CA LEU A 20 -32.30 10.47 0.08
C LEU A 20 -31.40 11.15 -0.94
N GLU A 21 -31.82 12.33 -1.37
CA GLU A 21 -31.00 13.22 -2.19
C GLU A 21 -30.88 14.56 -1.46
N LEU A 22 -29.64 14.98 -1.23
CA LEU A 22 -29.30 16.19 -0.50
C LEU A 22 -28.44 17.10 -1.37
N VAL A 23 -28.91 18.33 -1.58
CA VAL A 23 -28.23 19.31 -2.44
C VAL A 23 -27.89 20.58 -1.67
N LEU A 24 -26.65 21.04 -1.82
CA LEU A 24 -26.11 22.31 -1.28
C LEU A 24 -26.25 22.48 0.22
N LEU A 25 -25.54 21.65 0.99
CA LEU A 25 -25.55 21.73 2.45
C LEU A 25 -24.24 22.27 3.03
N ALA A 26 -24.36 23.21 3.96
CA ALA A 26 -23.25 23.66 4.79
C ALA A 26 -23.58 23.47 6.27
N GLY A 27 -22.81 22.67 7.00
CA GLY A 27 -23.01 22.51 8.44
C GLY A 27 -22.75 21.10 8.95
N MET A 28 -23.56 20.66 9.90
CA MET A 28 -23.41 19.36 10.56
C MET A 28 -24.62 18.49 10.24
N LEU A 29 -24.36 17.27 9.80
CA LEU A 29 -25.39 16.33 9.38
C LEU A 29 -25.12 14.97 10.00
N GLU A 30 -26.03 14.52 10.84
CA GLU A 30 -26.01 13.19 11.42
C GLU A 30 -27.13 12.35 10.82
N LEU A 31 -26.77 11.23 10.23
CA LEU A 31 -27.70 10.30 9.60
C LEU A 31 -27.62 8.93 10.27
N VAL A 32 -28.80 8.41 10.60
CA VAL A 32 -28.97 6.99 10.90
C VAL A 32 -29.89 6.42 9.84
N LEU A 33 -29.34 5.71 8.87
CA LEU A 33 -30.10 5.14 7.76
C LEU A 33 -29.88 3.64 7.73
N LEU A 34 -30.91 2.82 7.99
CA LEU A 34 -30.70 1.38 8.10
C LEU A 34 -30.55 0.68 6.73
N ALA A 35 -31.20 1.19 5.69
CA ALA A 35 -31.01 0.72 4.32
C ALA A 35 -31.36 1.80 3.29
N GLY A 36 -30.63 1.93 2.18
CA GLY A 36 -31.05 2.88 1.14
C GLY A 36 -30.04 3.30 0.11
N MET A 37 -30.39 4.38 -0.59
CA MET A 37 -29.48 5.13 -1.44
C MET A 37 -29.39 6.56 -0.91
N LEU A 38 -28.17 7.07 -0.72
CA LEU A 38 -27.89 8.43 -0.31
C LEU A 38 -27.06 9.10 -1.40
N GLU A 39 -27.59 10.17 -1.98
CA GLU A 39 -26.86 11.01 -2.92
C GLU A 39 -26.67 12.40 -2.32
N LEU A 40 -25.44 12.90 -2.36
CA LEU A 40 -25.02 14.19 -1.82
C LEU A 40 -24.16 14.88 -2.87
N VAL A 41 -24.74 15.88 -3.51
CA VAL A 41 -24.07 16.55 -4.64
C VAL A 41 -22.97 17.49 -4.15
N SER A 42 -23.25 18.24 -3.09
CA SER A 42 -22.31 19.24 -2.57
C SER A 42 -22.53 19.47 -1.08
N PHE A 43 -21.50 19.17 -0.30
CA PHE A 43 -21.53 19.32 1.15
C PHE A 43 -20.26 19.99 1.67
N ALA A 44 -20.42 20.92 2.61
CA ALA A 44 -19.30 21.50 3.33
C ALA A 44 -19.55 21.47 4.84
N GLY A 45 -18.72 20.74 5.59
CA GLY A 45 -18.82 20.67 7.05
C GLY A 45 -18.56 19.28 7.62
N MET A 46 -19.37 18.84 8.57
CA MET A 46 -19.23 17.53 9.21
C MET A 46 -20.40 16.63 8.89
N LEU A 47 -20.13 15.42 8.40
CA LEU A 47 -21.15 14.41 8.15
C LEU A 47 -20.82 13.16 8.95
N GLU A 48 -21.76 12.71 9.75
CA GLU A 48 -21.71 11.42 10.44
C GLU A 48 -22.83 10.54 9.89
N LEU A 49 -22.49 9.33 9.43
CA LEU A 49 -23.49 8.34 9.01
C LEU A 49 -23.22 7.02 9.73
N VAL A 50 -24.25 6.58 10.44
CA VAL A 50 -24.22 5.39 11.28
C VAL A 50 -25.16 4.33 10.73
N SER A 51 -24.67 3.08 10.68
CA SER A 51 -25.43 1.86 10.42
C SER A 51 -26.11 1.77 9.05
N PHE A 52 -25.39 2.14 7.98
CA PHE A 52 -25.94 2.18 6.62
C PHE A 52 -25.67 0.95 5.78
N ALA A 53 -26.74 0.45 5.15
CA ALA A 53 -26.69 -0.63 4.18
C ALA A 53 -27.22 -0.18 2.81
N GLY A 54 -26.36 -0.07 1.79
CA GLY A 54 -26.79 0.29 0.44
C GLY A 54 -25.74 1.07 -0.35
N MET A 55 -26.19 2.11 -1.08
CA MET A 55 -25.31 2.91 -1.95
C MET A 55 -25.20 4.37 -1.49
N LEU A 56 -23.98 4.86 -1.33
CA LEU A 56 -23.72 6.26 -1.01
C LEU A 56 -22.88 6.88 -2.12
N GLU A 57 -23.34 8.01 -2.65
CA GLU A 57 -22.62 8.77 -3.66
C GLU A 57 -22.40 10.20 -3.14
N LEU A 58 -21.13 10.61 -2.99
CA LEU A 58 -20.77 12.01 -2.77
C LEU A 58 -20.01 12.58 -3.97
N VAL A 59 -20.59 13.59 -4.61
CA VAL A 59 -19.95 14.22 -5.76
C VAL A 59 -18.88 15.22 -5.31
N SER A 60 -19.22 16.11 -4.38
CA SER A 60 -18.28 17.09 -3.84
C SER A 60 -18.46 17.26 -2.34
N PHE A 61 -17.38 17.03 -1.59
CA PHE A 61 -17.42 17.21 -0.15
C PHE A 61 -16.14 17.85 0.38
N ALA A 62 -16.33 18.82 1.28
CA ALA A 62 -15.25 19.52 1.96
C ALA A 62 -15.47 19.52 3.48
N GLY A 63 -14.61 18.86 4.24
CA GLY A 63 -14.69 18.81 5.70
C GLY A 63 -14.36 17.44 6.30
N MET A 64 -15.15 16.98 7.27
CA MET A 64 -14.91 15.73 7.99
C MET A 64 -16.10 14.78 7.83
N LEU A 65 -15.82 13.56 7.37
CA LEU A 65 -16.83 12.55 7.15
C LEU A 65 -16.50 11.32 8.01
N GLU A 66 -17.41 10.97 8.91
CA GLU A 66 -17.28 9.82 9.79
C GLU A 66 -18.35 8.77 9.44
N LEU A 67 -17.91 7.55 9.16
CA LEU A 67 -18.75 6.46 8.70
C LEU A 67 -18.61 5.23 9.60
N VAL A 68 -19.70 4.87 10.26
CA VAL A 68 -19.72 3.79 11.24
C VAL A 68 -20.63 2.66 10.76
N SER A 69 -20.07 1.47 10.61
CA SER A 69 -20.81 0.24 10.26
C SER A 69 -21.57 0.32 8.93
N LEU A 70 -20.80 0.29 7.83
CA LEU A 70 -21.32 0.32 6.48
C LEU A 70 -21.29 -1.03 5.79
N ALA A 71 -22.35 -1.31 5.03
CA ALA A 71 -22.44 -2.47 4.16
C ALA A 71 -22.95 -2.05 2.77
N GLY A 72 -22.10 -2.11 1.74
CA GLY A 72 -22.53 -1.79 0.38
C GLY A 72 -21.47 -1.07 -0.46
N MET A 73 -21.91 -0.16 -1.31
CA MET A 73 -21.05 0.55 -2.26
C MET A 73 -21.00 2.02 -1.93
N LEU A 74 -19.81 2.59 -1.91
CA LEU A 74 -19.58 4.00 -1.66
C LEU A 74 -18.74 4.57 -2.79
N GLU A 75 -19.23 5.64 -3.39
CA GLU A 75 -18.56 6.34 -4.47
C GLU A 75 -18.35 7.79 -4.05
N PHE A 76 -17.10 8.25 -4.11
CA PHE A 76 -16.80 9.66 -3.90
C PHE A 76 -15.93 10.23 -5.02
N VAL A 77 -16.38 11.34 -5.59
CA VAL A 77 -15.70 11.92 -6.75
C VAL A 77 -14.63 12.93 -6.33
N SER A 78 -14.99 13.91 -5.51
CA SER A 78 -14.10 15.01 -5.13
C SER A 78 -14.18 15.29 -3.64
N LEU A 79 -13.12 14.96 -2.91
CA LEU A 79 -13.03 15.16 -1.48
C LEU A 79 -11.84 16.02 -1.08
N ALA A 80 -12.10 16.97 -0.17
CA ALA A 80 -11.08 17.74 0.52
C ALA A 80 -11.31 17.68 2.03
N GLY A 81 -10.44 17.00 2.77
CA GLY A 81 -10.53 16.88 4.22
C GLY A 81 -10.25 15.49 4.74
N MET A 82 -11.00 15.07 5.76
CA MET A 82 -10.78 13.81 6.47
C MET A 82 -11.95 12.86 6.27
N LEU A 83 -11.62 11.61 5.95
CA LEU A 83 -12.55 10.50 5.87
C LEU A 83 -12.16 9.46 6.92
N GLU A 84 -13.08 9.13 7.83
CA GLU A 84 -12.88 8.09 8.82
C GLU A 84 -13.94 7.00 8.66
N PHE A 85 -13.48 5.75 8.61
CA PHE A 85 -14.33 4.57 8.54
C PHE A 85 -13.97 3.57 9.63
N VAL A 86 -14.95 3.25 10.48
CA VAL A 86 -14.75 2.23 11.52
C VAL A 86 -14.86 0.83 10.94
N SER A 87 -15.89 0.60 10.11
CA SER A 87 -16.10 -0.70 9.49
C SER A 87 -16.87 -0.58 8.19
N LEU A 88 -16.29 -1.17 7.14
CA LEU A 88 -16.88 -1.24 5.82
C LEU A 88 -16.84 -2.69 5.30
N ALA A 89 -18.00 -3.19 4.91
CA ALA A 89 -18.13 -4.44 4.15
C ALA A 89 -18.68 -4.12 2.75
N GLY A 90 -17.82 -4.18 1.73
CA GLY A 90 -18.22 -3.86 0.36
C GLY A 90 -17.16 -3.12 -0.44
N MET A 91 -17.57 -2.13 -1.22
CA MET A 91 -16.69 -1.41 -2.16
C MET A 91 -16.62 0.06 -1.79
N LEU A 92 -15.41 0.61 -1.82
CA LEU A 92 -15.14 2.04 -1.69
C LEU A 92 -14.34 2.51 -2.91
N GLU A 93 -14.95 3.37 -3.71
CA GLU A 93 -14.33 4.01 -4.87
C GLU A 93 -14.13 5.49 -4.55
N LEU A 94 -12.88 5.98 -4.60
CA LEU A 94 -12.56 7.41 -4.51
C LEU A 94 -11.76 7.85 -5.74
N VAL A 95 -12.30 8.83 -6.46
CA VAL A 95 -11.62 9.39 -7.64
C VAL A 95 -10.53 10.38 -7.21
N SER A 96 -10.85 11.29 -6.29
CA SER A 96 -9.87 12.24 -5.79
C SER A 96 -10.08 12.59 -4.32
N LEU A 97 -9.01 12.46 -3.55
CA LEU A 97 -8.95 12.89 -2.16
C LEU A 97 -7.70 13.75 -1.94
N ALA A 98 -7.93 14.95 -1.41
CA ALA A 98 -6.88 15.79 -0.85
C ALA A 98 -7.07 15.84 0.67
N GLY A 99 -6.26 15.08 1.41
CA GLY A 99 -6.36 14.96 2.86
C GLY A 99 -6.08 13.57 3.38
N MET A 100 -6.88 13.09 4.32
CA MET A 100 -6.62 11.83 5.05
C MET A 100 -7.78 10.85 4.90
N LEU A 101 -7.45 9.58 4.68
CA LEU A 101 -8.38 8.46 4.72
C LEU A 101 -7.90 7.48 5.79
N GLU A 102 -8.73 7.26 6.81
CA GLU A 102 -8.49 6.27 7.86
C GLU A 102 -9.57 5.18 7.74
N LEU A 103 -9.17 3.93 7.48
CA LEU A 103 -10.07 2.77 7.60
C LEU A 103 -9.56 1.81 8.68
N VAL A 104 -10.37 1.60 9.71
CA VAL A 104 -10.05 0.62 10.76
C VAL A 104 -10.28 -0.80 10.26
N SER A 105 -11.38 -1.06 9.57
CA SER A 105 -11.65 -2.38 9.00
C SER A 105 -12.36 -2.31 7.66
N LEU A 106 -11.79 -2.98 6.67
CA LEU A 106 -12.37 -3.17 5.35
C LEU A 106 -12.40 -4.65 4.98
N ALA A 107 -13.58 -5.16 4.66
CA ALA A 107 -13.76 -6.45 4.00
C ALA A 107 -14.36 -6.21 2.60
N GLY A 108 -13.52 -6.25 1.58
CA GLY A 108 -13.94 -5.99 0.20
C GLY A 108 -12.88 -5.26 -0.63
N MET A 109 -13.28 -4.23 -1.36
CA MET A 109 -12.42 -3.56 -2.34
C MET A 109 -12.28 -2.06 -2.05
N LEU A 110 -11.06 -1.56 -2.15
CA LEU A 110 -10.74 -0.15 -2.13
C LEU A 110 -10.09 0.25 -3.45
N GLU A 111 -10.73 1.15 -4.20
CA GLU A 111 -10.17 1.73 -5.41
C GLU A 111 -9.94 3.22 -5.22
N LEU A 112 -8.70 3.66 -5.45
CA LEU A 112 -8.28 5.06 -5.31
C LEU A 112 -7.54 5.51 -6.56
N VAL A 113 -8.13 6.46 -7.29
CA VAL A 113 -7.48 7.00 -8.49
C VAL A 113 -6.40 8.02 -8.11
N SER A 114 -6.70 8.94 -7.19
CA SER A 114 -5.73 9.94 -6.75
C SER A 114 -5.87 10.30 -5.28
N LEU A 115 -4.76 10.19 -4.55
CA LEU A 115 -4.65 10.65 -3.18
C LEU A 115 -3.44 11.58 -3.02
N ALA A 116 -3.69 12.77 -2.50
CA ALA A 116 -2.67 13.69 -2.03
C ALA A 116 -2.82 13.84 -0.51
N GLY A 117 -2.00 13.11 0.25
CA GLY A 117 -2.06 13.09 1.71
C GLY A 117 -1.78 11.71 2.30
N MET A 118 -2.61 11.23 3.22
CA MET A 118 -2.33 10.02 4.01
C MET A 118 -3.46 9.00 3.86
N LEU A 119 -3.06 7.73 3.74
CA LEU A 119 -3.95 6.57 3.81
C LEU A 119 -3.48 5.65 4.92
N GLU A 120 -4.31 5.50 5.96
CA GLU A 120 -4.05 4.59 7.07
C GLU A 120 -5.10 3.47 7.06
N LEU A 121 -4.64 2.22 7.00
CA LEU A 121 -5.49 1.03 7.05
C LEU A 121 -5.02 0.07 8.14
N VAL A 122 -5.88 -0.12 9.15
CA VAL A 122 -5.54 -1.04 10.24
C VAL A 122 -5.75 -2.49 9.81
N SER A 123 -6.88 -2.80 9.18
CA SER A 123 -7.17 -4.14 8.68
C SER A 123 -7.91 -4.12 7.36
N LEU A 124 -7.35 -4.83 6.37
CA LEU A 124 -7.97 -5.00 5.06
C LEU A 124 -7.90 -6.46 4.63
N ALA A 125 -9.08 -7.02 4.32
CA ALA A 125 -9.21 -8.33 3.70
C ALA A 125 -9.90 -8.17 2.33
N GLY A 126 -9.13 -8.33 1.25
CA GLY A 126 -9.61 -8.14 -0.12
C GLY A 126 -8.60 -7.43 -1.03
N MET A 127 -9.07 -6.45 -1.81
CA MET A 127 -8.25 -5.79 -2.84
C MET A 127 -8.07 -4.30 -2.54
N LEU A 128 -6.88 -3.79 -2.84
CA LEU A 128 -6.56 -2.37 -2.78
C LEU A 128 -5.84 -1.97 -4.06
N GLU A 129 -6.45 -1.07 -4.82
CA GLU A 129 -5.89 -0.53 -6.05
C GLU A 129 -5.66 0.99 -5.87
N LEU A 130 -4.39 1.44 -5.91
CA LEU A 130 -4.06 2.86 -5.97
C LEU A 130 -3.36 3.20 -7.30
N VAL A 131 -3.95 4.11 -8.06
CA VAL A 131 -3.33 4.61 -9.30
C VAL A 131 -2.24 5.63 -8.98
N SER A 132 -2.54 6.60 -8.10
CA SER A 132 -1.57 7.62 -7.72
C SER A 132 -1.68 8.02 -6.26
N LEU A 133 -0.57 7.95 -5.55
CA LEU A 133 -0.43 8.43 -4.19
C LEU A 133 0.78 9.36 -4.08
N ALA A 134 0.52 10.60 -3.66
CA ALA A 134 1.54 11.55 -3.24
C ALA A 134 1.41 11.76 -1.72
N GLY A 135 2.22 11.04 -0.94
CA GLY A 135 2.19 11.09 0.52
C GLY A 135 2.50 9.74 1.17
N MET A 136 1.70 9.33 2.15
CA MET A 136 1.99 8.16 2.99
C MET A 136 0.89 7.10 2.90
N LEU A 137 1.31 5.84 2.82
CA LEU A 137 0.47 4.66 2.94
C LEU A 137 0.92 3.84 4.16
N GLU A 138 0.07 3.67 5.15
CA GLU A 138 0.35 2.81 6.30
C GLU A 138 -0.68 1.68 6.33
N LEU A 139 -0.23 0.41 6.20
CA LEU A 139 -1.11 -0.74 6.41
C LEU A 139 -0.56 -1.67 7.50
N VAL A 140 -1.38 -1.89 8.52
CA VAL A 140 -0.98 -2.74 9.66
C VAL A 140 -1.20 -4.21 9.35
N SER A 141 -2.40 -4.57 8.88
CA SER A 141 -2.73 -5.96 8.51
C SER A 141 -3.47 -6.04 7.19
N PHE A 142 -2.84 -6.71 6.23
CA PHE A 142 -3.37 -6.86 4.89
C PHE A 142 -3.41 -8.33 4.46
N ALA A 143 -4.56 -8.77 3.97
CA ALA A 143 -4.74 -10.09 3.39
C ALA A 143 -5.44 -9.98 2.03
N GLY A 144 -4.69 -10.20 0.94
CA GLY A 144 -5.24 -10.15 -0.42
C GLY A 144 -4.28 -9.59 -1.47
N MET A 145 -4.74 -8.66 -2.31
CA MET A 145 -3.96 -8.13 -3.44
C MET A 145 -3.87 -6.61 -3.38
N LEU A 146 -2.64 -6.09 -3.41
CA LEU A 146 -2.35 -4.67 -3.37
C LEU A 146 -1.66 -4.27 -4.69
N GLU A 147 -2.28 -3.38 -5.44
CA GLU A 147 -1.76 -2.87 -6.71
C GLU A 147 -1.50 -1.36 -6.60
N LEU A 148 -0.26 -0.95 -6.87
CA LEU A 148 0.18 0.45 -6.83
C LEU A 148 0.84 0.84 -8.15
N VAL A 149 0.20 1.74 -8.90
CA VAL A 149 0.77 2.21 -10.16
C VAL A 149 1.86 3.26 -9.90
N SER A 150 1.60 4.24 -9.04
CA SER A 150 2.58 5.28 -8.72
C SER A 150 2.53 5.73 -7.26
N LEU A 151 3.69 5.66 -6.60
CA LEU A 151 3.90 6.19 -5.25
C LEU A 151 5.04 7.22 -5.25
N ALA A 152 4.72 8.44 -4.80
CA ALA A 152 5.71 9.45 -4.46
C ALA A 152 5.61 9.73 -2.95
N GLY A 153 6.43 9.04 -2.15
CA GLY A 153 6.42 9.16 -0.71
C GLY A 153 6.78 7.86 0.02
N MET A 154 6.02 7.52 1.06
CA MET A 154 6.35 6.39 1.94
C MET A 154 5.23 5.35 1.92
N LEU A 155 5.62 4.08 1.97
CA LEU A 155 4.72 2.98 2.27
C LEU A 155 5.31 2.14 3.40
N GLU A 156 4.52 1.96 4.44
CA GLU A 156 4.83 1.13 5.60
C GLU A 156 3.82 -0.02 5.67
N LEU A 157 4.34 -1.23 5.75
CA LEU A 157 3.56 -2.46 5.83
C LEU A 157 4.04 -3.34 6.97
N VAL A 158 3.21 -3.45 8.01
CA VAL A 158 3.57 -4.29 9.18
C VAL A 158 3.35 -5.76 8.86
N SER A 159 2.18 -6.13 8.33
CA SER A 159 1.89 -7.51 7.96
C SER A 159 1.11 -7.60 6.66
N LEU A 160 1.62 -8.41 5.72
CA LEU A 160 0.90 -8.76 4.49
C LEU A 160 0.99 -10.26 4.22
N ALA A 161 -0.18 -10.82 3.92
CA ALA A 161 -0.35 -12.17 3.41
C ALA A 161 -1.04 -12.09 2.04
N GLY A 162 -0.28 -12.19 0.95
CA GLY A 162 -0.83 -12.03 -0.39
C GLY A 162 0.14 -11.52 -1.43
N MET A 163 -0.36 -10.69 -2.34
CA MET A 163 0.42 -10.14 -3.46
C MET A 163 0.51 -8.62 -3.35
N LEU A 164 1.69 -8.09 -3.67
CA LEU A 164 1.92 -6.66 -3.85
C LEU A 164 2.55 -6.45 -5.22
N GLU A 165 1.92 -5.65 -6.05
CA GLU A 165 2.47 -5.19 -7.31
C GLU A 165 2.67 -3.68 -7.25
N LEU A 166 3.89 -3.23 -7.52
CA LEU A 166 4.22 -1.81 -7.57
C LEU A 166 4.97 -1.48 -8.86
N VAL A 167 4.37 -0.61 -9.67
CA VAL A 167 4.93 -0.24 -10.98
C VAL A 167 6.00 0.83 -10.82
N SER A 168 5.72 1.91 -10.09
CA SER A 168 6.66 3.00 -9.94
C SER A 168 6.67 3.60 -8.54
N LEU A 169 7.86 3.74 -7.98
CA LEU A 169 8.07 4.36 -6.68
C LEU A 169 9.26 5.31 -6.69
N ALA A 170 9.05 6.48 -6.09
CA ALA A 170 10.08 7.40 -5.66
C ALA A 170 9.91 7.69 -4.16
N GLY A 171 10.74 7.07 -3.32
CA GLY A 171 10.64 7.25 -1.87
C GLY A 171 11.09 6.04 -1.05
N MET A 172 10.32 5.67 -0.03
CA MET A 172 10.72 4.65 0.95
C MET A 172 9.65 3.57 1.09
N LEU A 173 10.10 2.33 1.20
CA LEU A 173 9.30 1.16 1.51
C LEU A 173 9.86 0.48 2.75
N GLU A 174 9.01 0.30 3.76
CA GLU A 174 9.35 -0.47 4.96
C GLU A 174 8.35 -1.62 5.12
N PHE A 175 8.86 -2.84 5.22
CA PHE A 175 8.05 -4.03 5.42
C PHE A 175 8.58 -4.89 6.57
N VAL A 176 7.70 -5.20 7.53
CA VAL A 176 8.09 -5.96 8.73
C VAL A 176 7.90 -7.46 8.53
N SER A 177 6.70 -7.91 8.19
CA SER A 177 6.35 -9.35 8.09
C SER A 177 5.51 -9.65 6.85
N LEU A 178 6.14 -10.28 5.86
CA LEU A 178 5.51 -10.54 4.58
C LEU A 178 5.52 -12.02 4.22
N ALA A 179 4.38 -12.50 3.74
CA ALA A 179 4.23 -13.82 3.15
C ALA A 179 3.51 -13.72 1.79
N GLY A 180 4.19 -14.08 0.70
CA GLY A 180 3.60 -14.12 -0.63
C GLY A 180 4.52 -13.58 -1.73
N MET A 181 4.00 -12.74 -2.62
CA MET A 181 4.74 -12.25 -3.80
C MET A 181 4.81 -10.72 -3.77
N LEU A 182 6.00 -10.15 -3.98
CA LEU A 182 6.13 -8.73 -4.29
C LEU A 182 6.81 -8.58 -5.65
N GLU A 183 6.20 -7.78 -6.50
CA GLU A 183 6.73 -7.40 -7.81
C GLU A 183 6.93 -5.89 -7.86
N PHE A 184 8.14 -5.47 -8.21
CA PHE A 184 8.54 -4.08 -8.30
C PHE A 184 9.15 -3.80 -9.68
N VAL A 185 8.48 -2.98 -10.49
CA VAL A 185 8.98 -2.66 -11.83
C VAL A 185 10.07 -1.58 -11.78
N SER A 186 9.80 -0.46 -11.12
CA SER A 186 10.72 0.67 -10.99
C SER A 186 10.70 1.27 -9.60
N LEU A 187 11.80 1.10 -8.86
CA LEU A 187 11.95 1.61 -7.50
C LEU A 187 13.18 2.51 -7.42
N ALA A 188 12.96 3.77 -7.06
CA ALA A 188 14.01 4.72 -6.72
C ALA A 188 13.91 5.14 -5.25
N GLY A 189 14.87 4.71 -4.42
CA GLY A 189 14.93 5.06 -3.00
C GLY A 189 15.32 3.90 -2.09
N MET A 190 14.62 3.74 -0.97
CA MET A 190 14.96 2.73 0.05
C MET A 190 13.89 1.64 0.13
N LEU A 191 14.33 0.39 0.27
CA LEU A 191 13.49 -0.77 0.51
C LEU A 191 14.07 -1.55 1.68
N GLU A 192 13.32 -1.66 2.77
CA GLU A 192 13.67 -2.46 3.94
C GLU A 192 12.68 -3.62 4.11
N LEU A 193 13.18 -4.86 4.10
CA LEU A 193 12.39 -6.05 4.48
C LEU A 193 13.01 -6.70 5.71
N VAL A 194 12.26 -6.74 6.81
CA VAL A 194 12.69 -7.40 8.05
C VAL A 194 12.50 -8.92 7.94
N SER A 195 11.29 -9.37 7.58
CA SER A 195 11.00 -10.78 7.37
C SER A 195 10.12 -11.01 6.15
N PHE A 196 10.66 -11.75 5.19
CA PHE A 196 9.99 -12.06 3.94
C PHE A 196 10.02 -13.57 3.67
N ALA A 197 8.85 -14.13 3.38
CA ALA A 197 8.70 -15.50 2.92
C ALA A 197 7.93 -15.54 1.59
N GLY A 198 8.62 -15.89 0.49
CA GLY A 198 7.98 -16.02 -0.82
C GLY A 198 8.85 -15.56 -1.99
N MET A 199 8.29 -14.82 -2.94
CA MET A 199 9.01 -14.38 -4.16
C MET A 199 9.10 -12.85 -4.24
N LEU A 200 10.32 -12.34 -4.37
CA LEU A 200 10.61 -10.93 -4.59
C LEU A 200 11.16 -10.74 -6.00
N GLU A 201 10.48 -9.97 -6.84
CA GLU A 201 10.96 -9.57 -8.17
C GLU A 201 11.21 -8.05 -8.20
N LEU A 202 12.42 -7.65 -8.57
CA LEU A 202 12.80 -6.25 -8.81
C LEU A 202 13.37 -6.12 -10.22
N VAL A 203 12.65 -5.41 -11.09
CA VAL A 203 13.07 -5.20 -12.49
C VAL A 203 14.11 -4.08 -12.57
N SER A 204 13.81 -2.92 -11.99
CA SER A 204 14.76 -1.80 -11.93
C SER A 204 14.76 -1.16 -10.55
N PHE A 205 15.92 -1.19 -9.90
CA PHE A 205 16.11 -0.66 -8.56
C PHE A 205 17.29 0.32 -8.53
N ALA A 206 17.06 1.51 -7.98
CA ALA A 206 18.07 2.51 -7.75
C ALA A 206 18.01 3.01 -6.30
N GLY A 207 18.99 2.63 -5.47
CA GLY A 207 19.07 3.08 -4.07
C GLY A 207 19.60 2.05 -3.08
N MET A 208 18.93 1.85 -1.95
CA MET A 208 19.40 0.94 -0.87
C MET A 208 18.35 -0.12 -0.55
N LEU A 209 18.72 -1.39 -0.66
CA LEU A 209 17.89 -2.52 -0.31
C LEU A 209 18.49 -3.23 0.90
N GLU A 210 17.76 -3.24 2.00
CA GLU A 210 18.11 -3.94 3.24
C GLU A 210 17.17 -5.13 3.45
N LEU A 211 17.76 -6.32 3.61
CA LEU A 211 17.05 -7.58 3.78
C LEU A 211 17.56 -8.31 5.03
N VAL A 212 16.79 -8.27 6.11
CA VAL A 212 17.19 -8.90 7.37
C VAL A 212 16.99 -10.41 7.32
N SER A 213 15.80 -10.86 6.92
CA SER A 213 15.51 -12.29 6.75
C SER A 213 14.65 -12.56 5.51
N LEU A 214 15.19 -13.36 4.60
CA LEU A 214 14.51 -13.75 3.37
C LEU A 214 14.49 -15.27 3.24
N ALA A 215 13.29 -15.84 3.14
CA ALA A 215 13.04 -17.24 2.88
C ALA A 215 12.27 -17.41 1.55
N GLY A 216 12.96 -17.75 0.46
CA GLY A 216 12.31 -17.93 -0.84
C GLY A 216 13.14 -17.47 -2.03
N MET A 217 12.50 -16.86 -3.03
CA MET A 217 13.15 -16.47 -4.28
C MET A 217 13.33 -14.96 -4.33
N LEU A 218 14.51 -14.53 -4.80
CA LEU A 218 14.80 -13.14 -5.13
C LEU A 218 15.31 -13.07 -6.56
N GLU A 219 14.58 -12.35 -7.41
CA GLU A 219 14.93 -12.09 -8.80
C GLU A 219 15.25 -10.60 -9.00
N LEU A 220 16.46 -10.32 -9.48
CA LEU A 220 16.95 -8.97 -9.74
C LEU A 220 17.33 -8.83 -11.21
N VAL A 221 16.64 -7.95 -11.94
CA VAL A 221 16.98 -7.71 -13.35
C VAL A 221 18.07 -6.66 -13.47
N SER A 222 17.83 -5.43 -12.99
CA SER A 222 18.78 -4.31 -13.01
C SER A 222 18.83 -3.59 -11.68
N LEU A 223 20.03 -3.34 -11.18
CA LEU A 223 20.24 -2.73 -9.87
C LEU A 223 21.41 -1.76 -9.87
N ALA A 224 21.15 -0.54 -9.38
CA ALA A 224 22.11 0.54 -9.22
C ALA A 224 22.05 1.05 -7.77
N GLY A 225 22.87 0.47 -6.88
CA GLY A 225 22.70 0.74 -5.47
C GLY A 225 23.44 -0.22 -4.55
N MET A 226 23.08 -0.16 -3.27
CA MET A 226 23.62 -1.03 -2.22
C MET A 226 22.61 -2.12 -1.87
N LEU A 227 23.14 -3.32 -1.60
CA LEU A 227 22.38 -4.46 -1.11
C LEU A 227 22.97 -4.93 0.21
N GLU A 228 22.14 -5.06 1.22
CA GLU A 228 22.53 -5.61 2.53
C GLU A 228 21.66 -6.82 2.87
N PHE A 229 22.32 -7.92 3.22
CA PHE A 229 21.68 -9.16 3.66
C PHE A 229 22.19 -9.61 5.03
N VAL A 230 21.28 -9.82 5.97
CA VAL A 230 21.61 -10.38 7.30
C VAL A 230 21.35 -11.88 7.39
N SER A 231 20.33 -12.39 6.72
CA SER A 231 20.06 -13.83 6.60
C SER A 231 19.24 -14.15 5.35
N PHE A 232 19.67 -15.17 4.62
CA PHE A 232 19.04 -15.59 3.37
C PHE A 232 18.98 -17.11 3.28
N ALA A 233 17.79 -17.62 2.98
CA ALA A 233 17.49 -19.04 2.78
C ALA A 233 16.60 -19.23 1.55
N GLY A 234 17.22 -19.47 0.38
CA GLY A 234 16.46 -19.75 -0.83
C GLY A 234 17.27 -19.60 -2.12
N MET A 235 16.64 -19.09 -3.18
CA MET A 235 17.23 -18.96 -4.51
C MET A 235 17.41 -17.50 -4.92
N LEU A 236 18.59 -17.18 -5.44
CA LEU A 236 18.91 -15.87 -6.03
C LEU A 236 18.99 -16.02 -7.55
N GLY A 237 18.29 -15.16 -8.30
CA GLY A 237 18.32 -15.06 -9.76
C GLY A 237 18.73 -13.65 -10.22
N TRP A 238 19.61 -13.57 -11.23
CA TRP A 238 20.14 -12.30 -11.75
C TRP A 238 20.14 -12.30 -13.27
N TYR A 239 19.65 -11.24 -13.92
CA TYR A 239 19.51 -11.23 -15.38
C TYR A 239 20.35 -10.18 -16.16
N ARG A 240 20.53 -8.91 -15.72
CA ARG A 240 21.26 -7.90 -16.53
C ARG A 240 21.86 -6.71 -15.76
N SER A 241 23.19 -6.60 -15.79
CA SER A 241 24.02 -5.42 -15.46
C SER A 241 23.86 -4.83 -14.05
N LEU A 242 24.93 -4.91 -13.27
CA LEU A 242 25.03 -4.33 -11.93
C LEU A 242 26.00 -3.14 -12.03
N GLU A 243 25.48 -1.93 -11.92
CA GLU A 243 26.33 -0.73 -11.90
C GLU A 243 26.53 -0.32 -10.44
N CYS A 244 27.78 -0.41 -9.95
CA CYS A 244 28.18 -0.05 -8.58
C CYS A 244 27.42 -0.77 -7.45
N LEU A 245 27.45 -2.10 -7.46
CA LEU A 245 26.93 -2.92 -6.37
C LEU A 245 27.94 -3.00 -5.21
N VAL A 246 27.53 -2.66 -3.99
CA VAL A 246 28.17 -3.11 -2.73
C VAL A 246 27.23 -4.11 -2.08
N VAL A 247 27.73 -5.33 -1.81
CA VAL A 247 26.98 -6.35 -1.06
C VAL A 247 27.70 -6.67 0.23
N SER A 248 26.96 -6.61 1.33
CA SER A 248 27.33 -7.18 2.63
C SER A 248 26.49 -8.42 2.90
N PHE A 249 27.15 -9.51 3.32
CA PHE A 249 26.48 -10.73 3.79
C PHE A 249 26.89 -11.03 5.22
N ALA A 250 25.91 -11.17 6.11
CA ALA A 250 26.05 -11.92 7.36
C ALA A 250 25.19 -13.20 7.28
N GLY A 251 25.62 -14.30 7.92
CA GLY A 251 24.75 -15.45 8.23
C GLY A 251 24.03 -16.15 7.07
N MET A 252 24.76 -16.60 6.02
CA MET A 252 24.16 -17.09 4.77
C MET A 252 24.17 -18.64 4.65
N LEU A 253 23.01 -19.26 4.37
CA LEU A 253 22.86 -20.73 4.33
C LEU A 253 22.91 -21.36 2.92
N GLY A 254 22.98 -20.58 1.83
CA GLY A 254 23.18 -21.10 0.47
C GLY A 254 22.99 -20.06 -0.64
N ILE A 255 23.62 -20.27 -1.80
CA ILE A 255 23.52 -19.41 -3.00
C ILE A 255 23.13 -20.22 -4.25
N GLY A 256 22.08 -19.78 -4.95
CA GLY A 256 21.80 -20.13 -6.34
C GLY A 256 22.60 -19.25 -7.32
N ILE A 257 23.05 -19.85 -8.42
CA ILE A 257 23.87 -19.32 -9.54
C ILE A 257 24.05 -17.78 -9.56
N VAL A 258 25.30 -17.31 -9.45
CA VAL A 258 25.64 -15.88 -9.60
C VAL A 258 26.43 -15.63 -10.90
N ARG A 259 25.98 -14.68 -11.74
CA ARG A 259 26.66 -14.21 -12.96
C ARG A 259 26.99 -12.70 -12.82
N TRP A 260 28.26 -12.30 -13.00
CA TRP A 260 28.79 -11.05 -12.42
C TRP A 260 29.25 -9.93 -13.38
N ASN A 261 29.06 -8.69 -12.90
CA ASN A 261 29.97 -7.52 -12.92
C ASN A 261 29.68 -6.68 -11.65
N ALA A 262 30.23 -7.03 -10.47
CA ALA A 262 29.92 -6.36 -9.19
C ALA A 262 31.15 -6.22 -8.26
N TRP A 263 31.09 -5.31 -7.28
CA TRP A 263 32.13 -5.10 -6.26
C TRP A 263 31.66 -5.67 -4.91
N VAL A 264 32.00 -6.92 -4.60
CA VAL A 264 31.69 -7.47 -3.25
C VAL A 264 32.76 -7.07 -2.24
N VAL A 265 32.30 -6.61 -1.09
CA VAL A 265 33.16 -6.02 -0.05
C VAL A 265 33.38 -7.00 1.12
N SER A 266 32.45 -7.90 1.42
CA SER A 266 32.63 -8.91 2.47
C SER A 266 31.70 -10.12 2.34
N PHE A 267 32.17 -11.27 2.83
CA PHE A 267 31.36 -12.45 3.13
C PHE A 267 31.64 -12.88 4.58
N ALA A 268 30.60 -13.05 5.39
CA ALA A 268 30.71 -13.64 6.72
C ALA A 268 29.68 -14.76 6.92
N GLY A 269 30.13 -15.95 7.34
CA GLY A 269 29.25 -17.06 7.78
C GLY A 269 28.59 -17.88 6.67
N MET A 270 29.22 -18.07 5.51
CA MET A 270 28.69 -18.86 4.39
C MET A 270 28.94 -20.38 4.57
N LEU A 271 27.91 -21.22 4.42
CA LEU A 271 28.02 -22.69 4.56
C LEU A 271 28.12 -23.46 3.24
N GLU A 272 27.40 -23.07 2.17
CA GLU A 272 27.42 -23.77 0.88
C GLU A 272 27.43 -22.81 -0.32
N LEU A 273 28.30 -23.06 -1.30
CA LEU A 273 28.44 -22.27 -2.53
C LEU A 273 28.29 -23.20 -3.74
N VAL A 274 27.20 -23.06 -4.51
CA VAL A 274 26.85 -24.00 -5.59
C VAL A 274 27.58 -23.71 -6.90
N SER A 275 27.75 -22.43 -7.28
CA SER A 275 28.62 -22.02 -8.40
C SER A 275 28.85 -20.50 -8.47
N LEU A 276 30.05 -20.09 -8.91
CA LEU A 276 30.43 -18.72 -9.19
C LEU A 276 31.00 -18.67 -10.62
N ALA A 277 30.46 -17.83 -11.50
CA ALA A 277 30.97 -17.66 -12.86
C ALA A 277 31.03 -16.17 -13.27
N GLY A 278 32.23 -15.62 -13.45
CA GLY A 278 32.46 -14.24 -13.93
C GLY A 278 33.87 -13.72 -13.59
N MET A 279 34.39 -12.76 -14.38
CA MET A 279 35.74 -12.20 -14.23
C MET A 279 35.89 -11.44 -12.89
N LEU A 280 36.78 -11.91 -12.03
CA LEU A 280 37.07 -11.32 -10.71
C LEU A 280 37.88 -10.03 -10.85
N GLY A 281 37.33 -8.92 -10.36
CA GLY A 281 37.99 -7.62 -10.22
C GLY A 281 38.00 -7.06 -8.79
N GLY A 282 37.78 -7.89 -7.74
CA GLY A 282 37.66 -7.43 -6.35
C GLY A 282 38.34 -8.37 -5.35
N ILE A 283 38.87 -7.79 -4.26
CA ILE A 283 39.60 -8.46 -3.19
C ILE A 283 38.60 -9.25 -2.32
N VAL A 284 38.60 -10.58 -2.43
CA VAL A 284 37.93 -11.45 -1.47
C VAL A 284 38.77 -11.50 -0.19
N ARG A 285 38.33 -10.81 0.88
CA ARG A 285 38.90 -11.00 2.22
C ARG A 285 38.12 -12.09 2.94
N TRP A 286 38.71 -13.27 3.03
CA TRP A 286 38.31 -14.27 4.00
C TRP A 286 38.85 -13.83 5.37
N ASN A 287 37.97 -13.40 6.28
CA ASN A 287 38.34 -13.38 7.70
C ASN A 287 37.99 -14.76 8.26
N ALA A 288 39.03 -15.49 8.65
CA ALA A 288 38.93 -16.75 9.37
C ALA A 288 38.41 -16.55 10.80
#